data_AF-A0A965IDT0-F1
#
_entry.id   AF-A0A965IDT0-F1
#
_cell.length_a   1.000
_cell.length_b   1.000
_cell.length_c   1.000
_cell.angle_alpha   90.00
_cell.angle_beta   90.00
_cell.angle_gamma   90.00
#
_symmetry.space_group_name_H-M   'P 1'
#
loop_
_entity.id
_entity.type
_entity.pdbx_description
1 polymer ?
#
loop_
_entity_poly.entity_id
_entity_poly.type
_entity_poly.pdbx_seq_one_letter_code
_entity_poly.pdbx_strand_id
1 'polypeptide(L)'
;MDKQLSIKNHRVAIVQAELGPPNPRAPEPYFWMRKSMIWNMPEPCAREMLCSNCGHYWKTKFIDDCMKKYEQVTPPEVDPAWVDTGDSGGYCDLWEIPCTATRTCNDWEPGGPITDAKAKSGEYDDEEEDG
;
A
#
# COMPACT_ATOMS: atom_id res chain seq x y z
N MET A 1 -7.21 14.20 3.15
CA MET A 1 -6.56 13.77 4.41
C MET A 1 -5.70 14.92 4.93
N ASP A 2 -5.65 15.13 6.25
CA ASP A 2 -4.69 16.05 6.87
C ASP A 2 -3.24 15.59 6.65
N LYS A 3 -2.33 16.51 6.35
CA LYS A 3 -0.93 16.17 6.02
C LYS A 3 -0.18 15.58 7.22
N GLN A 4 -0.39 16.13 8.43
CA GLN A 4 0.29 15.64 9.63
C GLN A 4 -0.21 14.26 10.02
N LEU A 5 -1.51 14.01 9.87
CA LEU A 5 -2.08 12.68 10.02
C LEU A 5 -1.48 11.70 9.01
N SER A 6 -1.34 12.09 7.74
CA SER A 6 -0.71 11.26 6.71
C SER A 6 0.72 10.87 7.09
N ILE A 7 1.53 11.84 7.51
CA ILE A 7 2.92 11.59 7.94
C ILE A 7 2.95 10.64 9.14
N LYS A 8 2.09 10.87 10.13
CA LYS A 8 2.01 10.02 11.32
C LYS A 8 1.64 8.58 10.96
N ASN A 9 0.60 8.39 10.15
CA ASN A 9 0.13 7.07 9.76
C ASN A 9 1.18 6.32 8.92
N HIS A 10 1.88 7.01 8.01
CA HIS A 10 3.00 6.42 7.27
C HIS A 10 4.10 5.92 8.21
N ARG A 11 4.50 6.70 9.22
CA ARG A 11 5.52 6.27 10.19
C ARG A 11 5.09 5.03 10.97
N VAL A 12 3.81 4.96 11.35
CA VAL A 12 3.26 3.77 12.01
C VAL A 12 3.31 2.56 11.06
N ALA A 13 2.85 2.69 9.82
CA ALA A 13 2.88 1.63 8.82
C ALA A 13 4.32 1.16 8.50
N ILE A 14 5.29 2.07 8.47
CA ILE A 14 6.70 1.72 8.28
C ILE A 14 7.21 0.84 9.43
N VAL A 15 6.89 1.20 10.66
CA VAL A 15 7.39 0.49 11.85
C VAL A 15 6.65 -0.82 12.08
N GLN A 16 5.33 -0.84 11.90
CA GLN A 16 4.50 -1.99 12.24
C GLN A 16 4.36 -2.97 11.07
N ALA A 17 4.30 -2.48 9.83
CA ALA A 17 4.07 -3.31 8.65
C ALA A 17 5.26 -3.39 7.70
N GLU A 18 6.39 -2.76 8.03
CA GLU A 18 7.54 -2.66 7.11
C GLU A 18 7.11 -2.22 5.70
N LEU A 19 6.31 -1.14 5.62
CA LEU A 19 5.85 -0.59 4.35
C LEU A 19 7.07 -0.23 3.47
N GLY A 20 7.30 -1.02 2.42
CA GLY A 20 8.25 -0.86 1.32
C GLY A 20 9.74 -0.81 1.72
N PRO A 21 10.65 -1.15 0.80
CA PRO A 21 11.98 -0.58 0.89
C PRO A 21 11.93 0.89 0.44
N PRO A 22 12.79 1.80 0.94
CA PRO A 22 12.73 3.23 0.59
C PRO A 22 12.68 3.53 -0.92
N ASN A 23 13.37 2.71 -1.73
CA ASN A 23 13.28 2.72 -3.19
C ASN A 23 12.65 1.40 -3.70
N PRO A 24 11.37 1.41 -4.14
CA PRO A 24 10.68 0.20 -4.60
C PRO A 24 11.20 -0.29 -5.97
N ARG A 25 12.02 0.49 -6.67
CA ARG A 25 12.69 0.08 -7.92
C ARG A 25 14.06 -0.55 -7.69
N ALA A 26 14.60 -0.49 -6.47
CA ALA A 26 15.86 -1.13 -6.14
C ALA A 26 15.66 -2.65 -5.93
N PRO A 27 16.67 -3.50 -6.23
CA PRO A 27 16.54 -4.94 -6.07
C PRO A 27 16.22 -5.41 -4.65
N GLU A 28 16.81 -4.75 -3.63
CA GLU A 28 16.54 -4.93 -2.20
C GLU A 28 16.40 -6.40 -1.75
N PRO A 29 17.40 -7.27 -2.00
CA PRO A 29 17.26 -8.73 -1.83
C PRO A 29 16.93 -9.14 -0.40
N TYR A 30 17.47 -8.46 0.62
CA TYR A 30 17.15 -8.76 2.01
C TYR A 30 15.73 -8.34 2.42
N PHE A 31 15.19 -7.28 1.82
CA PHE A 31 13.80 -6.89 2.05
C PHE A 31 12.86 -7.97 1.53
N TRP A 32 13.03 -8.36 0.27
CA TRP A 32 12.15 -9.33 -0.37
C TRP A 32 12.28 -10.74 0.21
N MET A 33 13.50 -11.14 0.62
CA MET A 33 13.70 -12.38 1.38
C MET A 33 12.95 -12.37 2.72
N ARG A 34 12.92 -11.25 3.44
CA ARG A 34 12.14 -11.15 4.69
C ARG A 34 10.65 -11.22 4.43
N LYS A 35 10.15 -10.53 3.40
CA LYS A 35 8.73 -10.63 2.98
C LYS A 35 8.34 -12.06 2.63
N SER A 36 9.20 -12.77 1.89
CA SER A 36 8.96 -14.16 1.52
C SER A 36 8.89 -15.10 2.73
N MET A 37 9.68 -14.82 3.79
CA MET A 37 9.58 -15.55 5.06
C MET A 37 8.28 -15.24 5.81
N ILE A 38 7.84 -13.98 5.83
CA ILE A 38 6.61 -13.55 6.51
C ILE A 38 5.38 -14.20 5.88
N TRP A 39 5.30 -14.20 4.55
CA TRP A 39 4.19 -14.81 3.81
C TRP A 39 4.38 -16.30 3.50
N ASN A 40 5.47 -16.89 3.99
CA ASN A 40 5.82 -18.30 3.78
C ASN A 40 5.71 -18.74 2.31
N MET A 41 6.39 -18.02 1.42
CA MET A 41 6.33 -18.24 -0.03
C MET A 41 7.68 -18.02 -0.71
N PRO A 42 7.85 -18.40 -1.99
CA PRO A 42 9.05 -18.06 -2.75
C PRO A 42 9.22 -16.54 -2.92
N GLU A 43 10.46 -16.06 -2.85
CA GLU A 43 10.79 -14.65 -3.03
C GLU A 43 10.25 -14.01 -4.33
N PRO A 44 10.26 -14.71 -5.49
CA PRO A 44 9.66 -14.16 -6.70
C PRO A 44 8.16 -13.90 -6.56
N CYS A 45 7.43 -14.74 -5.82
CA CYS A 45 6.01 -14.54 -5.58
C CYS A 45 5.77 -13.40 -4.58
N ALA A 46 6.64 -13.22 -3.59
CA ALA A 46 6.57 -12.08 -2.66
C ALA A 46 6.69 -10.74 -3.40
N ARG A 47 7.48 -10.67 -4.49
CA ARG A 47 7.58 -9.46 -5.33
C ARG A 47 6.29 -9.08 -6.05
N GLU A 48 5.35 -10.02 -6.20
CA GLU A 48 4.06 -9.78 -6.84
C GLU A 48 3.01 -9.24 -5.86
N MET A 49 3.25 -9.28 -4.56
CA MET A 49 2.35 -8.78 -3.51
C MET A 49 2.55 -7.27 -3.31
N LEU A 50 1.84 -6.48 -4.11
CA LEU A 50 1.98 -5.02 -4.18
C LEU A 50 0.68 -4.33 -3.75
N CYS A 51 0.75 -3.04 -3.40
CA CYS A 51 -0.44 -2.26 -3.10
C CYS A 51 -1.44 -2.29 -4.28
N SER A 52 -0.98 -2.31 -5.54
CA SER A 52 -1.84 -2.38 -6.71
C SER A 52 -2.76 -3.60 -6.81
N ASN A 53 -2.48 -4.68 -6.07
CA ASN A 53 -3.32 -5.88 -5.99
C ASN A 53 -3.72 -6.24 -4.55
N CYS A 54 -3.52 -5.33 -3.60
CA CYS A 54 -3.87 -5.52 -2.18
C CYS A 54 -5.35 -5.24 -1.92
N GLY A 55 -6.00 -6.10 -1.13
CA GLY A 55 -7.40 -5.98 -0.69
C GLY A 55 -7.71 -4.63 -0.05
N HIS A 56 -6.76 -4.04 0.67
CA HIS A 56 -6.90 -2.74 1.35
C HIS A 56 -6.70 -1.51 0.45
N TYR A 57 -6.32 -1.71 -0.83
CA TYR A 57 -5.92 -0.61 -1.69
C TYR A 57 -7.06 -0.11 -2.57
N TRP A 58 -7.56 1.07 -2.23
CA TRP A 58 -8.58 1.79 -2.98
C TRP A 58 -7.99 2.48 -4.21
N LYS A 59 -8.57 2.13 -5.36
CA LYS A 59 -8.23 2.65 -6.68
C LYS A 59 -9.50 2.99 -7.46
N THR A 60 -10.43 3.68 -6.80
CA THR A 60 -11.64 4.23 -7.43
C THR A 60 -11.33 5.54 -8.15
N LYS A 61 -12.21 5.96 -9.06
CA LYS A 61 -12.11 7.24 -9.75
C LYS A 61 -12.04 8.42 -8.78
N PHE A 62 -12.81 8.37 -7.70
CA PHE A 62 -12.78 9.41 -6.67
C PHE A 62 -11.41 9.50 -5.99
N ILE A 63 -10.84 8.35 -5.61
CA ILE A 63 -9.52 8.29 -5.00
C ILE A 63 -8.46 8.79 -6.00
N ASP A 64 -8.51 8.35 -7.25
CA ASP A 64 -7.60 8.83 -8.31
C ASP A 64 -7.65 10.35 -8.48
N ASP A 65 -8.83 10.94 -8.48
CA ASP A 65 -9.00 12.39 -8.59
C ASP A 65 -8.49 13.14 -7.34
N CYS A 66 -8.53 12.52 -6.17
CA CYS A 66 -7.86 13.01 -4.97
C CYS A 66 -6.33 12.91 -5.10
N MET A 67 -5.79 11.79 -5.60
CA MET A 67 -4.35 11.57 -5.72
C MET A 67 -3.67 12.56 -6.66
N LYS A 68 -4.35 12.99 -7.73
CA LYS A 68 -3.86 14.03 -8.65
C LYS A 68 -3.62 15.40 -8.00
N LYS A 69 -4.15 15.64 -6.81
CA LYS A 69 -3.96 16.90 -6.07
C LYS A 69 -2.67 16.91 -5.25
N TYR A 70 -2.04 15.75 -5.07
CA TYR A 70 -0.78 15.63 -4.36
C TYR A 70 0.37 15.78 -5.35
N GLU A 71 1.37 16.59 -5.00
CA GLU A 71 2.64 16.65 -5.75
C GLU A 71 3.40 15.31 -5.62
N GLN A 72 3.41 14.74 -4.41
CA GLN A 72 3.93 13.42 -4.11
C GLN A 72 2.92 12.66 -3.22
N VAL A 73 2.60 11.42 -3.59
CA VAL A 73 1.59 10.60 -2.90
C VAL A 73 2.00 10.30 -1.46
N THR A 74 3.24 9.84 -1.26
CA THR A 74 3.86 9.74 0.06
C THR A 74 4.47 11.10 0.41
N PRO A 75 4.13 11.72 1.55
CA PRO A 75 4.73 13.00 1.91
C PRO A 75 6.26 12.91 2.03
N PRO A 76 7.02 13.88 1.49
CA PRO A 76 8.49 13.86 1.54
C PRO A 76 9.05 13.99 2.96
N GLU A 77 8.24 14.44 3.93
CA GLU A 77 8.62 14.57 5.34
C GLU A 77 8.45 13.27 6.16
N VAL A 78 7.97 12.19 5.53
CA VAL A 78 8.04 10.85 6.12
C VAL A 78 9.51 10.47 6.28
N ASP A 79 9.86 9.92 7.44
CA ASP A 79 11.22 9.49 7.78
C ASP A 79 11.19 7.97 8.02
N PRO A 80 11.98 7.17 7.29
CA PRO A 80 12.93 7.56 6.24
C PRO A 80 12.25 8.16 5.00
N ALA A 81 12.94 9.13 4.36
CA ALA A 81 12.49 9.73 3.11
C ALA A 81 12.50 8.72 1.96
N TRP A 82 11.45 8.74 1.15
CA TRP A 82 11.25 7.76 0.09
C TRP A 82 11.39 8.36 -1.29
N VAL A 83 11.93 7.54 -2.20
CA VAL A 83 12.02 7.93 -3.61
C VAL A 83 10.61 8.06 -4.16
N ASP A 84 10.33 9.24 -4.71
CA ASP A 84 9.17 9.42 -5.58
C ASP A 84 9.44 8.70 -6.90
N THR A 85 8.67 7.67 -7.17
CA THR A 85 8.75 6.91 -8.41
C THR A 85 7.87 7.50 -9.50
N GLY A 86 6.95 8.41 -9.19
CA GLY A 86 5.91 8.87 -10.11
C GLY A 86 4.87 7.78 -10.44
N ASP A 87 4.83 6.71 -9.64
CA ASP A 87 3.84 5.65 -9.82
C ASP A 87 2.45 6.15 -9.39
N SER A 88 1.40 5.57 -9.97
CA SER A 88 0.04 6.00 -9.66
C SER A 88 -0.29 5.82 -8.18
N GLY A 89 -0.88 6.85 -7.56
CA GLY A 89 -1.33 6.81 -6.18
C GLY A 89 -2.68 6.12 -5.99
N GLY A 90 -3.00 5.79 -4.75
CA GLY A 90 -4.27 5.25 -4.28
C GLY A 90 -4.33 5.41 -2.76
N TYR A 91 -5.31 4.80 -2.11
CA TYR A 91 -5.51 4.93 -0.67
C TYR A 91 -5.56 3.56 0.00
N CYS A 92 -4.74 3.34 1.02
CA CYS A 92 -4.82 2.16 1.87
C CYS A 92 -5.75 2.47 3.04
N ASP A 93 -6.82 1.71 3.21
CA ASP A 93 -7.76 1.87 4.31
C ASP A 93 -7.23 1.34 5.65
N LEU A 94 -6.54 0.19 5.65
CA LEU A 94 -5.98 -0.43 6.85
C LEU A 94 -5.00 0.50 7.57
N TRP A 95 -4.10 1.10 6.82
CA TRP A 95 -3.10 2.03 7.35
C TRP A 95 -3.54 3.49 7.27
N GLU A 96 -4.71 3.75 6.68
CA GLU A 96 -5.26 5.08 6.42
C GLU A 96 -4.23 6.03 5.78
N ILE A 97 -3.57 5.61 4.71
CA ILE A 97 -2.52 6.40 4.02
C ILE A 97 -2.75 6.51 2.52
N PRO A 98 -2.42 7.65 1.88
CA PRO A 98 -2.17 7.66 0.45
C PRO A 98 -0.90 6.84 0.14
N CYS A 99 -0.96 5.91 -0.81
CA CYS A 99 0.16 5.03 -1.13
C CYS A 99 0.31 4.83 -2.65
N THR A 100 1.52 4.50 -3.11
CA THR A 100 1.78 4.23 -4.53
C THR A 100 1.58 2.76 -4.87
N ALA A 101 1.14 2.49 -6.10
CA ALA A 101 0.78 1.16 -6.58
C ALA A 101 1.89 0.08 -6.44
N THR A 102 3.17 0.49 -6.43
CA THR A 102 4.34 -0.39 -6.37
C THR A 102 4.89 -0.62 -4.97
N ARG A 103 4.28 -0.03 -3.94
CA ARG A 103 4.64 -0.29 -2.54
C ARG A 103 4.10 -1.64 -2.09
N THR A 104 4.52 -2.07 -0.91
CA THR A 104 4.11 -3.33 -0.29
C THR A 104 4.32 -3.23 1.21
N CYS A 105 3.53 -3.91 2.04
CA CYS A 105 3.69 -3.99 3.50
C CYS A 105 3.35 -5.41 3.97
N ASN A 106 3.63 -5.74 5.23
CA ASN A 106 3.43 -7.08 5.77
C ASN A 106 1.96 -7.51 5.76
N ASP A 107 1.03 -6.56 5.91
CA ASP A 107 -0.42 -6.78 5.89
C ASP A 107 -1.00 -6.72 4.47
N TRP A 108 -0.22 -7.12 3.46
CA TRP A 108 -0.77 -7.34 2.15
C TRP A 108 -1.78 -8.49 2.21
N GLU A 109 -2.94 -8.30 1.60
CA GLU A 109 -3.97 -9.33 1.46
C GLU A 109 -4.44 -9.43 0.00
N PRO A 110 -4.82 -10.63 -0.47
CA PRO A 110 -5.31 -10.82 -1.83
C PRO A 110 -6.67 -10.13 -2.04
N GLY A 111 -7.12 -10.09 -3.30
CA GLY A 111 -8.45 -9.59 -3.65
C GLY A 111 -8.51 -8.11 -4.01
N GLY A 112 -7.37 -7.42 -4.13
CA GLY A 112 -7.33 -6.04 -4.57
C GLY A 112 -7.19 -5.82 -6.08
N PRO A 113 -7.21 -4.55 -6.52
CA PRO A 113 -7.52 -3.37 -5.71
C PRO A 113 -9.04 -3.12 -5.63
N ILE A 114 -9.48 -2.31 -4.67
CA ILE A 114 -10.87 -1.88 -4.56
C ILE A 114 -11.14 -0.81 -5.62
N THR A 115 -11.78 -1.22 -6.72
CA THR A 115 -12.20 -0.34 -7.82
C THR A 115 -13.65 0.11 -7.66
N ASP A 116 -14.11 1.07 -8.48
CA ASP A 116 -15.52 1.48 -8.49
C ASP A 116 -16.49 0.32 -8.75
N ALA A 117 -16.07 -0.69 -9.51
CA ALA A 117 -16.88 -1.87 -9.78
C ALA A 117 -16.99 -2.74 -8.52
N LYS A 118 -15.86 -3.02 -7.86
CA LYS A 118 -15.81 -3.86 -6.66
C LYS A 118 -16.49 -3.21 -5.46
N ALA A 119 -16.32 -1.90 -5.27
CA ALA A 119 -17.02 -1.15 -4.22
C ALA A 119 -18.55 -1.15 -4.40
N LYS A 120 -19.06 -1.34 -5.63
CA LYS A 120 -20.50 -1.41 -5.90
C LYS A 120 -21.09 -2.81 -5.79
N SER A 121 -20.29 -3.86 -5.96
CA SER A 121 -20.79 -5.24 -5.92
C SER A 121 -21.01 -5.76 -4.50
N GLY A 122 -20.61 -5.01 -3.45
CA GLY A 122 -20.75 -5.45 -2.06
C GLY A 122 -19.76 -6.54 -1.65
N GLU A 123 -18.89 -6.98 -2.56
CA GLU A 123 -17.79 -7.95 -2.33
C GLU A 123 -16.69 -7.42 -1.38
N TYR A 124 -16.93 -6.30 -0.69
CA TYR A 124 -16.04 -5.68 0.26
C TYR A 124 -16.53 -5.85 1.72
N ASP A 125 -17.79 -6.23 1.94
CA ASP A 125 -18.43 -6.19 3.27
C ASP A 125 -18.44 -7.55 4.02
N ASP A 126 -17.69 -8.59 3.61
CA ASP A 126 -17.96 -9.96 4.09
C ASP A 126 -16.72 -10.77 4.57
N GLU A 127 -15.84 -10.17 5.39
CA GLU A 127 -14.83 -10.93 6.17
C GLU A 127 -14.67 -10.44 7.64
N GLU A 128 -15.78 -10.11 8.32
CA GLU A 128 -15.85 -10.15 9.79
C GLU A 128 -17.11 -10.91 10.26
N GLU A 129 -17.22 -12.19 9.88
CA GLU A 129 -18.06 -13.15 10.61
C GLU A 129 -17.47 -14.56 10.46
N ASP A 130 -16.42 -14.88 11.23
CA ASP A 130 -16.18 -16.25 11.70
C ASP A 130 -15.07 -16.30 12.78
N GLY A 131 -15.48 -16.55 14.04
CA GLY A 131 -14.65 -17.24 15.05
C GLY A 131 -14.22 -16.45 16.28
#